data_AF-A0A944DKT3-F1
#
_entry.id   AF-A0A944DKT3-F1
#
_cell.length_a   1.000
_cell.length_b   1.000
_cell.length_c   1.000
_cell.angle_alpha   90.00
_cell.angle_beta   90.00
_cell.angle_gamma   90.00
#
_symmetry.space_group_name_H-M   'P 1'
#
loop_
_entity.id
_entity.type
_entity.pdbx_description
1 polymer ?
#
loop_
_entity_poly.entity_id
_entity_poly.type
_entity_poly.pdbx_seq_one_letter_code
_entity_poly.pdbx_strand_id
1 'polypeptide(L)'
;MSHYYHLDSNGEDTNLQLYSLKQAMAYWEQLESDVVAYGNDALNVRERSVFVLANLGLSISQLLGQNNPDPSDSVPYPKELLAAFVVKHRLDPELKAKFDRFNYFYNGCRHFGLTTSGNGYSRIDQLTLPVARECYEFGLDLWQVVISVFREDPASDLDEFDLQSIEREC
;
A
#
# COMPACT_ATOMS: atom_id res chain seq x y z
N MET A 1 4.60 13.27 24.14
CA MET A 1 4.95 11.96 23.59
C MET A 1 3.90 11.66 22.54
N SER A 2 4.33 11.57 21.29
CA SER A 2 3.42 11.31 20.19
C SER A 2 3.09 9.82 20.20
N HIS A 3 1.89 9.47 20.66
CA HIS A 3 1.35 8.13 20.54
C HIS A 3 1.09 7.85 19.05
N TYR A 4 1.95 7.06 18.44
CA TYR A 4 1.69 6.44 17.13
C TYR A 4 1.43 4.95 17.40
N TYR A 5 0.65 4.28 16.54
CA TYR A 5 0.19 2.89 16.68
C TYR A 5 -1.07 2.68 17.54
N HIS A 6 -2.22 3.22 17.10
CA HIS A 6 -3.50 2.62 17.47
C HIS A 6 -3.99 1.74 16.31
N LEU A 7 -3.80 0.43 16.44
CA LEU A 7 -4.30 -0.60 15.52
C LEU A 7 -5.71 -1.04 15.91
N ASP A 8 -6.60 -0.08 16.19
CA ASP A 8 -8.02 -0.37 16.39
C ASP A 8 -8.82 0.06 15.15
N SER A 9 -9.78 -0.78 14.77
CA SER A 9 -10.79 -0.46 13.75
C SER A 9 -12.22 -0.55 14.31
N ASN A 10 -12.38 -0.72 15.62
CA ASN A 10 -13.67 -0.79 16.30
C ASN A 10 -14.22 0.60 16.65
N GLY A 11 -14.87 1.27 15.70
CA GLY A 11 -15.78 2.40 15.98
C GLY A 11 -15.13 3.74 16.38
N GLU A 12 -15.80 4.81 15.96
CA GLU A 12 -15.46 6.26 16.02
C GLU A 12 -14.15 6.72 15.36
N ASP A 13 -13.03 5.99 15.46
CA ASP A 13 -11.75 6.31 14.81
C ASP A 13 -11.35 5.24 13.78
N THR A 14 -11.72 5.43 12.51
CA THR A 14 -11.32 4.50 11.45
C THR A 14 -9.82 4.63 11.16
N ASN A 15 -9.04 3.61 11.52
CA ASN A 15 -7.68 3.45 11.00
C ASN A 15 -7.72 3.16 9.48
N LEU A 16 -7.78 4.24 8.69
CA LEU A 16 -7.91 4.19 7.24
C LEU A 16 -6.74 3.42 6.58
N GLN A 17 -5.56 3.45 7.21
CA GLN A 17 -4.39 2.71 6.74
C GLN A 17 -4.66 1.21 6.79
N LEU A 18 -5.14 0.69 7.93
CA LEU A 18 -5.44 -0.73 8.10
C LEU A 18 -6.68 -1.14 7.30
N TYR A 19 -7.71 -0.30 7.27
CA TYR A 19 -8.90 -0.53 6.46
C TYR A 19 -8.54 -0.69 4.98
N SER A 20 -7.77 0.24 4.41
CA SER A 20 -7.36 0.17 3.00
C SER A 20 -6.46 -1.04 2.71
N LEU A 21 -5.61 -1.46 3.65
CA LEU A 21 -4.85 -2.70 3.49
C LEU A 21 -5.79 -3.92 3.41
N LYS A 22 -6.74 -4.04 4.37
CA LYS A 22 -7.73 -5.13 4.40
C LYS A 22 -8.51 -5.25 3.09
N GLN A 23 -9.01 -4.11 2.60
CA GLN A 23 -9.74 -4.05 1.33
C GLN A 23 -8.84 -4.47 0.16
N ALA A 24 -7.60 -3.97 0.07
CA ALA A 24 -6.68 -4.39 -0.99
C ALA A 24 -6.44 -5.90 -0.99
N MET A 25 -6.26 -6.51 0.19
CA MET A 25 -6.05 -7.96 0.34
C MET A 25 -7.27 -8.77 -0.06
N ALA A 26 -8.45 -8.43 0.45
CA ALA A 26 -9.69 -9.15 0.16
C ALA A 26 -10.04 -9.12 -1.35
N TYR A 27 -9.94 -7.94 -1.98
CA TYR A 27 -10.23 -7.82 -3.42
C TYR A 27 -9.16 -8.46 -4.30
N TRP A 28 -7.90 -8.52 -3.86
CA TRP A 28 -6.87 -9.26 -4.57
C TRP A 28 -7.15 -10.76 -4.55
N GLU A 29 -7.50 -11.32 -3.39
CA GLU A 29 -7.87 -12.73 -3.27
C GLU A 29 -9.07 -13.10 -4.15
N GLN A 30 -10.10 -12.25 -4.14
CA GLN A 30 -11.26 -12.45 -5.01
C GLN A 30 -10.86 -12.40 -6.49
N LEU A 31 -9.98 -11.47 -6.88
CA LEU A 31 -9.50 -11.34 -8.26
C LEU A 31 -8.70 -12.58 -8.67
N GLU A 32 -7.78 -13.06 -7.84
CA GLU A 32 -6.99 -14.25 -8.14
C GLU A 32 -7.86 -15.49 -8.23
N SER A 33 -8.82 -15.67 -7.33
CA SER A 33 -9.79 -16.76 -7.40
C SER A 33 -10.58 -16.75 -8.72
N ASP A 34 -11.07 -15.59 -9.14
CA ASP A 34 -11.83 -15.46 -10.39
C ASP A 34 -10.94 -15.69 -11.63
N VAL A 35 -9.71 -15.21 -11.62
CA VAL A 35 -8.76 -15.47 -12.72
C VAL A 35 -8.42 -16.95 -12.80
N VAL A 36 -8.28 -17.64 -11.68
CA VAL A 36 -8.05 -19.10 -11.67
C VAL A 36 -9.28 -19.84 -12.20
N ALA A 37 -10.49 -19.43 -11.83
CA ALA A 37 -11.74 -20.08 -12.24
C ALA A 37 -12.11 -19.83 -13.70
N TYR A 38 -11.91 -18.60 -14.19
CA TYR A 38 -12.44 -18.13 -15.48
C TYR A 38 -11.35 -17.75 -16.51
N GLY A 39 -10.07 -17.70 -16.11
CA GLY A 39 -8.97 -17.38 -17.02
C GLY A 39 -9.17 -16.04 -17.74
N ASN A 40 -9.19 -16.08 -19.07
CA ASN A 40 -9.40 -14.90 -19.92
C ASN A 40 -10.82 -14.33 -19.85
N ASP A 41 -11.79 -15.10 -19.35
CA ASP A 41 -13.19 -14.66 -19.20
C ASP A 41 -13.45 -13.98 -17.85
N ALA A 42 -12.43 -13.86 -16.99
CA ALA A 42 -12.53 -13.13 -15.74
C ALA A 42 -12.89 -11.67 -16.01
N LEU A 43 -13.97 -11.20 -15.37
CA LEU A 43 -14.52 -9.88 -15.64
C LEU A 43 -13.72 -8.76 -14.95
N ASN A 44 -13.57 -7.65 -15.67
CA ASN A 44 -13.06 -6.38 -15.15
C ASN A 44 -11.69 -6.49 -14.44
N VAL A 45 -10.81 -7.36 -14.93
CA VAL A 45 -9.50 -7.65 -14.30
C VAL A 45 -8.69 -6.38 -14.08
N ARG A 46 -8.69 -5.45 -15.05
CA ARG A 46 -7.94 -4.21 -14.97
C ARG A 46 -8.55 -3.26 -13.93
N GLU A 47 -9.85 -3.05 -13.96
CA GLU A 47 -10.56 -2.17 -13.03
C GLU A 47 -10.42 -2.67 -11.59
N ARG A 48 -10.48 -3.98 -11.38
CA ARG A 48 -10.24 -4.61 -10.08
C ARG A 48 -8.80 -4.46 -9.63
N SER A 49 -7.83 -4.61 -10.54
CA SER A 49 -6.42 -4.33 -10.27
C SER A 49 -6.18 -2.86 -9.88
N VAL A 50 -6.84 -1.92 -10.57
CA VAL A 50 -6.81 -0.49 -10.23
C VAL A 50 -7.34 -0.25 -8.82
N PHE A 51 -8.47 -0.87 -8.46
CA PHE A 51 -9.06 -0.74 -7.14
C PHE A 51 -8.13 -1.28 -6.03
N VAL A 52 -7.53 -2.46 -6.25
CA VAL A 52 -6.56 -3.05 -5.32
C VAL A 52 -5.37 -2.13 -5.11
N LEU A 53 -4.74 -1.65 -6.20
CA LEU A 53 -3.55 -0.80 -6.10
C LEU A 53 -3.86 0.60 -5.54
N ALA A 54 -5.05 1.14 -5.79
CA ALA A 54 -5.48 2.40 -5.18
C ALA A 54 -5.57 2.27 -3.64
N ASN A 55 -6.17 1.18 -3.15
CA ASN A 55 -6.27 0.91 -1.71
C ASN A 55 -4.91 0.63 -1.08
N LEU A 56 -4.09 -0.22 -1.70
CA LEU A 56 -2.77 -0.56 -1.19
C LEU A 56 -1.84 0.67 -1.14
N GLY A 57 -1.85 1.48 -2.21
CA GLY A 57 -1.06 2.70 -2.24
C GLY A 57 -1.54 3.77 -1.26
N LEU A 58 -2.84 3.87 -0.99
CA LEU A 58 -3.38 4.73 0.07
C LEU A 58 -2.88 4.28 1.44
N SER A 59 -2.99 2.97 1.73
CA SER A 59 -2.48 2.38 2.97
C SER A 59 -0.99 2.67 3.17
N ILE A 60 -0.16 2.40 2.16
CA ILE A 60 1.30 2.66 2.23
C ILE A 60 1.60 4.15 2.41
N SER A 61 0.88 5.03 1.71
CA SER A 61 1.08 6.48 1.84
C SER A 61 0.80 6.96 3.26
N GLN A 62 -0.24 6.42 3.90
CA GLN A 62 -0.58 6.74 5.29
C GLN A 62 0.43 6.15 6.26
N LEU A 63 0.84 4.90 6.05
CA LEU A 63 1.88 4.25 6.85
C LEU A 63 3.18 5.04 6.84
N LEU A 64 3.64 5.48 5.67
CA LEU A 64 4.85 6.30 5.56
C LEU A 64 4.67 7.71 6.14
N GLY A 65 3.49 8.31 5.97
CA GLY A 65 3.18 9.65 6.46
C GLY A 65 3.11 9.73 7.98
N GLN A 66 2.45 8.75 8.62
CA GLN A 66 2.40 8.63 10.08
C GLN A 66 3.79 8.39 10.68
N ASN A 67 4.64 7.70 9.94
CA ASN A 67 6.00 7.34 10.35
C ASN A 67 7.07 8.25 9.75
N ASN A 68 6.69 9.48 9.38
CA ASN A 68 7.63 10.44 8.83
C ASN A 68 8.76 10.71 9.86
N PRO A 69 10.03 10.43 9.51
CA PRO A 69 11.14 10.63 10.44
C PRO A 69 11.41 12.08 10.80
N ASP A 70 10.91 13.03 10.02
CA ASP A 70 11.09 14.48 10.17
C ASP A 70 9.74 15.20 9.99
N PRO A 71 8.87 15.17 11.01
CA PRO A 71 7.55 15.80 10.93
C PRO A 71 7.68 17.32 10.82
N SER A 72 7.04 17.89 9.81
CA SER A 72 7.01 19.33 9.55
C SER A 72 5.58 19.81 9.25
N ASP A 73 5.39 21.12 9.06
CA ASP A 73 4.10 21.72 8.70
C ASP A 73 3.50 21.16 7.39
N SER A 74 4.33 20.52 6.55
CA SER A 74 3.89 19.85 5.32
C SER A 74 4.33 18.39 5.30
N VAL A 75 3.44 17.51 4.84
CA VAL A 75 3.76 16.10 4.63
C VAL A 75 4.42 15.95 3.26
N PRO A 76 5.68 15.47 3.19
CA PRO A 76 6.36 15.23 1.92
C PRO A 76 5.63 14.20 1.06
N TYR A 77 5.99 14.14 -0.22
CA TYR A 77 5.42 13.17 -1.12
C TYR A 77 5.84 11.74 -0.72
N PRO A 78 5.02 10.68 -0.92
CA PRO A 78 5.35 9.33 -0.43
C PRO A 78 6.71 8.79 -0.88
N LYS A 79 7.17 9.15 -2.08
CA LYS A 79 8.51 8.79 -2.57
C LYS A 79 9.63 9.40 -1.72
N GLU A 80 9.46 10.64 -1.27
CA GLU A 80 10.42 11.35 -0.43
C GLU A 80 10.41 10.77 0.99
N LEU A 81 9.22 10.48 1.52
CA LEU A 81 9.05 9.79 2.80
C LEU A 81 9.77 8.44 2.82
N LEU A 82 9.54 7.59 1.82
CA LEU A 82 10.25 6.30 1.74
C LEU A 82 11.76 6.50 1.60
N ALA A 83 12.20 7.45 0.78
CA ALA A 83 13.62 7.71 0.60
C ALA A 83 14.31 8.08 1.92
N ALA A 84 13.67 8.93 2.73
CA ALA A 84 14.14 9.30 4.06
C ALA A 84 14.10 8.11 5.04
N PHE A 85 13.01 7.32 5.02
CA PHE A 85 12.84 6.13 5.84
C PHE A 85 13.94 5.09 5.59
N VAL A 86 14.21 4.76 4.32
CA VAL A 86 15.29 3.82 3.92
C VAL A 86 16.65 4.30 4.42
N VAL A 87 16.94 5.60 4.35
CA VAL A 87 18.22 6.16 4.84
C VAL A 87 18.30 6.08 6.37
N LYS A 88 17.26 6.50 7.08
CA LYS A 88 17.23 6.52 8.56
C LYS A 88 17.43 5.12 9.14
N HIS A 89 16.75 4.14 8.58
CA HIS A 89 16.75 2.76 9.08
C HIS A 89 17.77 1.85 8.38
N ARG A 90 18.61 2.40 7.49
CA ARG A 90 19.67 1.68 6.76
C ARG A 90 19.15 0.43 6.01
N LEU A 91 17.97 0.57 5.42
CA LEU A 91 17.32 -0.51 4.65
C LEU A 91 17.97 -0.66 3.27
N ASP A 92 17.61 -1.75 2.58
CA ASP A 92 18.06 -2.02 1.21
C ASP A 92 17.73 -0.83 0.27
N PRO A 93 18.74 -0.21 -0.37
CA PRO A 93 18.54 0.86 -1.33
C PRO A 93 17.66 0.49 -2.53
N GLU A 94 17.57 -0.80 -2.91
CA GLU A 94 16.73 -1.25 -4.01
C GLU A 94 15.23 -0.98 -3.78
N LEU A 95 14.80 -0.85 -2.52
CA LEU A 95 13.42 -0.49 -2.17
C LEU A 95 12.99 0.81 -2.84
N LYS A 96 13.90 1.77 -3.04
CA LYS A 96 13.60 3.04 -3.71
C LYS A 96 13.24 2.83 -5.18
N ALA A 97 13.97 1.97 -5.89
CA ALA A 97 13.72 1.68 -7.30
C ALA A 97 12.42 0.88 -7.49
N LYS A 98 12.18 -0.12 -6.63
CA LYS A 98 10.92 -0.88 -6.62
C LYS A 98 9.72 0.03 -6.30
N PHE A 99 9.88 0.94 -5.34
CA PHE A 99 8.84 1.90 -5.00
C PHE A 99 8.56 2.90 -6.11
N ASP A 100 9.57 3.32 -6.89
CA ASP A 100 9.33 4.19 -8.05
C ASP A 100 8.39 3.54 -9.06
N ARG A 101 8.57 2.24 -9.28
CA ARG A 101 7.70 1.44 -10.15
C ARG A 101 6.30 1.29 -9.57
N PHE A 102 6.19 0.93 -8.30
CA PHE A 102 4.89 0.89 -7.60
C PHE A 102 4.16 2.23 -7.66
N ASN A 103 4.85 3.32 -7.32
CA ASN A 103 4.32 4.67 -7.27
C ASN A 103 3.91 5.17 -8.66
N TYR A 104 4.59 4.74 -9.74
CA TYR A 104 4.16 5.02 -11.10
C TYR A 104 2.73 4.54 -11.35
N PHE A 105 2.44 3.26 -11.07
CA PHE A 105 1.12 2.67 -11.27
C PHE A 105 0.10 3.17 -10.25
N TYR A 106 0.46 3.28 -8.96
CA TYR A 106 -0.41 3.84 -7.93
C TYR A 106 -0.90 5.25 -8.30
N ASN A 107 -0.05 6.12 -8.81
CA ASN A 107 -0.48 7.45 -9.26
C ASN A 107 -1.47 7.44 -10.42
N GLY A 108 -1.45 6.41 -11.28
CA GLY A 108 -2.51 6.20 -12.27
C GLY A 108 -3.80 5.75 -11.60
N CYS A 109 -3.71 4.85 -10.62
CA CYS A 109 -4.85 4.21 -9.97
C CYS A 109 -5.58 5.10 -8.96
N ARG A 110 -4.87 5.96 -8.20
CA ARG A 110 -5.41 6.73 -7.07
C ARG A 110 -6.59 7.66 -7.41
N HIS A 111 -6.75 7.98 -8.70
CA HIS A 111 -7.85 8.79 -9.22
C HIS A 111 -8.51 8.13 -10.44
N PHE A 112 -8.38 6.80 -10.58
CA PHE A 112 -8.98 6.04 -11.69
C PHE A 112 -8.62 6.62 -13.07
N GLY A 113 -7.35 7.02 -13.24
CA GLY A 113 -6.82 7.59 -14.48
C GLY A 113 -6.99 9.10 -14.63
N LEU A 114 -7.83 9.73 -13.79
CA LEU A 114 -8.03 11.18 -13.79
C LEU A 114 -6.84 11.88 -13.15
N THR A 115 -5.96 12.42 -13.98
CA THR A 115 -4.82 13.23 -13.51
C THR A 115 -4.81 14.56 -14.24
N THR A 116 -4.25 15.60 -13.61
CA THR A 116 -4.10 16.93 -14.21
C THR A 116 -3.28 16.90 -15.51
N SER A 117 -2.37 15.94 -15.64
CA SER A 117 -1.56 15.74 -16.85
C SER A 117 -2.23 14.91 -17.95
N GLY A 118 -3.39 14.31 -17.70
CA GLY A 118 -4.03 13.36 -18.62
C GLY A 118 -3.34 11.99 -18.74
N ASN A 119 -2.13 11.82 -18.21
CA ASN A 119 -1.33 10.59 -18.34
C ASN A 119 -1.76 9.46 -17.41
N GLY A 120 -2.80 9.62 -16.58
CA GLY A 120 -3.24 8.58 -15.66
C GLY A 120 -3.82 7.37 -16.40
N TYR A 121 -4.58 7.60 -17.48
CA TYR A 121 -5.14 6.54 -18.31
C TYR A 121 -4.06 5.69 -18.99
N SER A 122 -3.01 6.32 -19.53
CA SER A 122 -1.92 5.58 -20.19
C SER A 122 -1.15 4.68 -19.22
N ARG A 123 -1.09 5.03 -17.94
CA ARG A 123 -0.51 4.17 -16.89
C ARG A 123 -1.43 2.99 -16.56
N ILE A 124 -2.73 3.21 -16.51
CA ILE A 124 -3.73 2.15 -16.31
C ILE A 124 -3.75 1.19 -17.50
N ASP A 125 -3.57 1.66 -18.72
CA ASP A 125 -3.52 0.80 -19.91
C ASP A 125 -2.34 -0.18 -19.87
N GLN A 126 -1.23 0.21 -19.24
CA GLN A 126 -0.05 -0.63 -19.02
C GLN A 126 -0.21 -1.60 -17.83
N LEU A 127 -1.27 -1.46 -17.02
CA LEU A 127 -1.51 -2.30 -15.86
C LEU A 127 -2.12 -3.64 -16.29
N THR A 128 -1.24 -4.58 -16.65
CA THR A 128 -1.60 -5.99 -16.86
C THR A 128 -1.69 -6.72 -15.52
N LEU A 129 -2.35 -7.89 -15.49
CA LEU A 129 -2.42 -8.69 -14.26
C LEU A 129 -1.04 -9.05 -13.68
N PRO A 130 -0.02 -9.45 -14.47
CA PRO A 130 1.33 -9.68 -13.94
C PRO A 130 1.94 -8.43 -13.29
N VAL A 131 1.73 -7.26 -13.87
CA VAL A 131 2.21 -5.98 -13.31
C VAL A 131 1.45 -5.63 -12.03
N ALA A 132 0.14 -5.87 -12.00
CA ALA A 132 -0.67 -5.68 -10.80
C ALA A 132 -0.22 -6.59 -9.66
N ARG A 133 0.08 -7.88 -9.95
CA ARG A 133 0.62 -8.84 -8.98
C ARG A 133 1.96 -8.37 -8.42
N GLU A 134 2.88 -7.99 -9.31
CA GLU A 134 4.19 -7.46 -8.91
C GLU A 134 4.05 -6.26 -7.96
N CYS A 135 3.17 -5.31 -8.28
CA CYS A 135 2.92 -4.14 -7.44
C CYS A 135 2.23 -4.50 -6.12
N TYR A 136 1.31 -5.46 -6.14
CA TYR A 136 0.61 -5.94 -4.96
C TYR A 136 1.57 -6.61 -3.98
N GLU A 137 2.36 -7.58 -4.45
CA GLU A 137 3.36 -8.30 -3.66
C GLU A 137 4.37 -7.32 -3.06
N PHE A 138 4.93 -6.43 -3.88
CA PHE A 138 5.84 -5.40 -3.38
C PHE A 138 5.21 -4.50 -2.31
N GLY A 139 3.95 -4.11 -2.48
CA GLY A 139 3.27 -3.26 -1.51
C GLY A 139 3.06 -3.96 -0.16
N LEU A 140 2.78 -5.27 -0.16
CA LEU A 140 2.72 -6.07 1.06
C LEU A 140 4.09 -6.22 1.72
N ASP A 141 5.13 -6.51 0.92
CA ASP A 141 6.51 -6.60 1.41
C ASP A 141 6.96 -5.28 2.06
N LEU A 142 6.63 -4.14 1.44
CA LEU A 142 6.94 -2.83 1.99
C LEU A 142 6.24 -2.59 3.33
N TRP A 143 4.97 -2.99 3.43
CA TRP A 143 4.22 -2.95 4.69
C TRP A 143 4.95 -3.74 5.78
N GLN A 144 5.38 -4.97 5.46
CA GLN A 144 6.09 -5.83 6.38
C GLN A 144 7.45 -5.26 6.80
N VAL A 145 8.19 -4.63 5.88
CA VAL A 145 9.46 -3.95 6.16
C VAL A 145 9.27 -2.77 7.12
N VAL A 146 8.24 -1.95 6.91
CA VAL A 146 7.99 -0.81 7.79
C VAL A 146 7.60 -1.29 9.18
N ILE A 147 6.70 -2.28 9.28
CA ILE A 147 6.31 -2.84 10.57
C ILE A 147 7.49 -3.51 11.29
N SER A 148 8.35 -4.24 10.58
CA SER A 148 9.50 -4.91 11.23
C SER A 148 10.47 -3.91 11.85
N VAL A 149 10.69 -2.76 11.19
CA VAL A 149 11.51 -1.67 11.74
C VAL A 149 10.96 -1.16 13.06
N PHE A 150 9.63 -1.05 13.18
CA PHE A 150 9.01 -0.51 14.37
C PHE A 150 8.77 -1.53 15.47
N ARG A 151 8.61 -2.82 15.15
CA ARG A 151 8.61 -3.90 16.17
C ARG A 151 9.89 -3.95 16.99
N GLU A 152 11.01 -3.50 16.43
CA GLU A 152 12.29 -3.41 17.16
C GLU A 152 12.31 -2.24 18.17
N ASP A 153 11.33 -1.33 18.13
CA ASP A 153 11.19 -0.22 19.08
C ASP A 153 10.48 -0.71 20.37
N PRO A 154 11.12 -0.65 21.55
CA PRO A 154 10.52 -1.05 22.83
C PRO A 154 9.29 -0.24 23.24
N ALA A 155 9.03 0.90 22.57
CA ALA A 155 7.84 1.73 22.80
C ALA A 155 6.69 1.45 21.81
N SER A 156 6.81 0.42 20.96
CA SER A 156 5.78 0.06 19.99
C SER A 156 4.75 -0.94 20.54
N ASP A 157 3.47 -0.71 20.28
CA ASP A 157 2.37 -1.65 20.58
C ASP A 157 2.17 -2.65 19.42
N LEU A 158 3.27 -3.23 18.89
CA LEU A 158 3.26 -4.06 17.67
C LEU A 158 3.51 -5.56 17.93
N ASP A 159 3.67 -5.97 19.18
CA ASP A 159 3.98 -7.36 19.58
C ASP A 159 2.93 -8.37 19.11
N GLU A 160 1.67 -7.94 18.92
CA GLU A 160 0.54 -8.80 18.51
C GLU A 160 0.13 -8.64 17.03
N PHE A 161 0.69 -7.68 16.29
CA PHE A 161 0.29 -7.47 14.89
C PHE A 161 0.95 -8.53 14.01
N ASP A 162 0.19 -9.37 13.33
CA ASP A 162 0.66 -10.23 12.24
C ASP A 162 -0.14 -9.92 10.96
N LEU A 163 0.57 -9.65 9.87
CA LEU A 163 -0.05 -9.35 8.58
C LEU A 163 -0.86 -10.55 8.06
N GLN A 164 -0.49 -11.77 8.48
CA GLN A 164 -1.22 -13.00 8.16
C GLN A 164 -2.46 -13.21 9.03
N SER A 165 -2.54 -12.58 10.21
CA SER A 165 -3.67 -12.71 11.14
C SER A 165 -4.74 -11.62 10.96
N ILE A 166 -4.55 -10.69 10.01
CA ILE A 166 -5.52 -9.65 9.70
C ILE A 166 -6.81 -10.31 9.20
N GLU A 167 -7.89 -10.19 9.97
CA GLU A 167 -9.23 -10.62 9.54
C GLU A 167 -9.66 -9.84 8.29
N ARG A 168 -10.02 -10.61 7.26
CA ARG A 168 -10.48 -10.13 5.97
C ARG A 168 -12.01 -10.12 6.00
N GLU A 169 -12.59 -8.98 6.34
CA GLU A 169 -14.03 -8.80 6.24
C GLU A 169 -14.39 -8.52 4.77
N CYS A 170 -15.22 -9.40 4.20
CA CYS A 170 -15.82 -9.25 2.88
C CYS A 170 -17.17 -8.54 2.98
#